data_AF-A0A399ZWM3-F1
#
_entry.id   AF-A0A399ZWM3-F1
#
_cell.length_a   1.000
_cell.length_b   1.000
_cell.length_c   1.000
_cell.angle_alpha   90.00
_cell.angle_beta   90.00
_cell.angle_gamma   90.00
#
_symmetry.space_group_name_H-M   'P 1'
#
loop_
_entity.id
_entity.type
_entity.pdbx_description
1 polymer ?
#
loop_
_entity_poly.entity_id
_entity_poly.type
_entity_poly.pdbx_seq_one_letter_code
_entity_poly.pdbx_strand_id
1 'polypeptide(L)'
;MITMRTFPSWLQGLAGGVYQRYRRSAQAGEVVEVRKPASQSVMTVVEVDGLAPTRLLRWHGPLNYRTYLEVIVAAQALYATGVRRLLIDLEGVTSLELSGLFALHNVARLFAGASLLDPEVGWVGLRAATEEIPSALAERVKLIAPSQAAEQSLCNSALGRCLEVYPDVATAVAALDGANLHW
;
A
#
# COMPACT_ATOMS: atom_id res chain seq x y z
N MET A 1 20.41 9.55 -13.99
CA MET A 1 19.30 9.62 -14.96
C MET A 1 18.23 8.64 -14.47
N ILE A 2 17.21 9.10 -13.75
CA ILE A 2 16.18 8.22 -13.17
C ILE A 2 15.18 7.93 -14.28
N THR A 3 15.14 6.69 -14.76
CA THR A 3 14.19 6.24 -15.77
C THR A 3 12.78 6.37 -15.19
N MET A 4 11.97 7.27 -15.74
CA MET A 4 10.53 7.32 -15.45
C MET A 4 9.93 5.98 -15.88
N ARG A 5 9.62 5.10 -14.91
CA ARG A 5 8.78 3.94 -15.20
C ARG A 5 7.41 4.45 -15.62
N THR A 6 7.08 4.24 -16.90
CA THR A 6 5.79 4.57 -17.49
C THR A 6 4.67 3.86 -16.74
N PHE A 7 3.65 4.62 -16.35
CA PHE A 7 2.45 4.09 -15.71
C PHE A 7 1.72 3.13 -16.63
N PRO A 8 1.19 1.99 -16.12
CA PRO A 8 0.27 1.15 -16.88
C PRO A 8 -0.90 1.98 -17.43
N SER A 9 -1.32 1.72 -18.66
CA SER A 9 -2.35 2.51 -19.36
C SER A 9 -3.68 2.57 -18.60
N TRP A 10 -4.06 1.47 -17.93
CA TRP A 10 -5.28 1.37 -17.12
C TRP A 10 -5.27 2.31 -15.89
N LEU A 11 -4.11 2.74 -15.42
CA LEU A 11 -3.96 3.71 -14.32
C LEU A 11 -4.05 5.17 -14.79
N GLN A 12 -3.72 5.45 -16.04
CA GLN A 12 -3.62 6.83 -16.55
C GLN A 12 -4.97 7.56 -16.54
N GLY A 13 -6.08 6.84 -16.76
CA GLY A 13 -7.44 7.41 -16.72
C GLY A 13 -7.96 7.76 -15.32
N LEU A 14 -7.43 7.14 -14.26
CA LEU A 14 -7.86 7.34 -12.87
C LEU A 14 -6.92 8.26 -12.07
N ALA A 15 -5.65 8.31 -12.47
CA ALA A 15 -4.61 9.04 -11.77
C ALA A 15 -4.77 10.58 -11.85
N GLY A 16 -5.36 11.13 -12.91
CA GLY A 16 -5.30 12.56 -13.22
C GLY A 16 -5.62 13.53 -12.07
N GLY A 17 -6.64 13.26 -11.27
CA GLY A 17 -7.02 14.13 -10.14
C GLY A 17 -6.32 13.82 -8.82
N VAL A 18 -6.16 12.53 -8.49
CA VAL A 18 -5.62 12.07 -7.20
C VAL A 18 -4.09 12.13 -7.20
N TYR A 19 -3.45 11.66 -8.28
CA TYR A 19 -2.00 11.68 -8.45
C TYR A 19 -1.43 13.10 -8.47
N GLN A 20 -2.08 14.05 -9.14
CA GLN A 20 -1.62 15.44 -9.16
C GLN A 20 -1.74 16.12 -7.79
N ARG A 21 -2.78 15.78 -7.01
CA ARG A 21 -2.96 16.32 -5.65
C ARG A 21 -1.90 15.76 -4.69
N TYR A 22 -1.62 14.45 -4.77
CA TYR A 22 -0.54 13.82 -3.99
C TYR A 22 0.85 14.33 -4.35
N ARG A 23 1.17 14.49 -5.64
CA ARG A 23 2.49 15.01 -6.06
C ARG A 23 2.75 16.43 -5.54
N ARG A 24 1.73 17.28 -5.48
CA ARG A 24 1.86 18.65 -4.96
C ARG A 24 2.13 18.68 -3.45
N SER A 25 1.43 17.85 -2.68
CA SER A 25 1.56 17.84 -1.22
C SER A 25 2.77 17.05 -0.71
N ALA A 26 3.18 15.99 -1.43
CA ALA A 26 4.41 15.26 -1.10
C ALA A 26 5.68 16.11 -1.32
N GLN A 27 5.61 17.15 -2.17
CA GLN A 27 6.66 18.16 -2.29
C GLN A 27 6.59 19.23 -1.18
N ALA A 28 5.49 19.33 -0.43
CA ALA A 28 5.24 20.34 0.59
C ALA A 28 5.35 19.82 2.04
N GLY A 29 5.55 18.51 2.25
CA GLY A 29 5.60 17.92 3.60
C GLY A 29 4.26 17.93 4.34
N GLU A 30 3.15 18.06 3.62
CA GLU A 30 1.82 18.30 4.18
C GLU A 30 1.02 16.99 4.34
N VAL A 31 0.31 16.86 5.47
CA VAL A 31 -0.62 15.76 5.72
C VAL A 31 -1.80 15.87 4.75
N VAL A 32 -1.90 14.93 3.80
CA VAL A 32 -2.98 14.95 2.80
C VAL A 32 -4.17 14.14 3.30
N GLU A 33 -5.26 14.82 3.63
CA GLU A 33 -6.58 14.20 3.78
C GLU A 33 -7.27 14.19 2.40
N VAL A 34 -7.31 13.03 1.73
CA VAL A 34 -8.06 12.89 0.48
C VAL A 34 -9.45 12.36 0.79
N ARG A 35 -10.45 13.23 0.61
CA ARG A 35 -11.87 12.89 0.71
C ARG A 35 -12.48 12.80 -0.70
N LYS A 36 -13.04 11.65 -1.06
CA LYS A 36 -13.88 11.50 -2.27
C LYS A 36 -15.34 11.47 -1.82
N PRO A 37 -16.25 12.27 -2.40
CA PRO A 37 -17.59 12.51 -1.83
C PRO A 37 -18.55 11.29 -1.87
N ALA A 38 -18.15 10.16 -2.44
CA ALA A 38 -18.95 8.93 -2.50
C ALA A 38 -18.32 7.72 -1.79
N SER A 39 -17.08 7.81 -1.32
CA SER A 39 -16.43 6.77 -0.52
C SER A 39 -16.37 7.26 0.92
N GLN A 40 -16.90 6.49 1.87
CA GLN A 40 -16.75 6.75 3.30
C GLN A 40 -15.32 6.41 3.78
N SER A 41 -14.32 6.70 2.95
CA SER A 41 -12.92 6.36 3.19
C SER A 41 -12.10 7.62 3.35
N VAL A 42 -11.17 7.59 4.29
CA VAL A 42 -10.21 8.66 4.55
C VAL A 42 -8.83 8.03 4.52
N MET A 43 -7.93 8.65 3.77
CA MET A 43 -6.53 8.24 3.69
C MET A 43 -5.63 9.38 4.13
N THR A 44 -4.67 9.05 4.99
CA THR A 44 -3.69 9.99 5.53
C THR A 44 -2.30 9.42 5.33
N VAL A 45 -1.34 10.26 4.94
CA VAL A 45 0.08 9.86 4.84
C VAL A 45 0.90 10.71 5.81
N VAL A 46 1.74 10.05 6.60
CA VAL A 46 2.57 10.68 7.63
C VAL A 46 4.03 10.26 7.45
N GLU A 47 4.95 11.15 7.79
CA GLU A 47 6.36 10.82 7.88
C GLU A 47 6.63 9.97 9.12
N VAL A 48 7.60 9.07 9.01
CA VAL A 48 8.04 8.24 10.14
C VAL A 48 9.38 8.80 10.59
N ASP A 49 9.39 9.38 11.79
CA ASP A 49 10.59 9.97 12.37
C ASP A 49 11.72 8.92 12.49
N GLY A 50 12.94 9.35 12.19
CA GLY A 50 14.15 8.53 12.36
C GLY A 50 14.34 7.41 11.33
N LEU A 51 13.40 7.18 10.40
CA LEU A 51 13.47 6.06 9.45
C LEU A 51 13.27 6.50 7.99
N ALA A 52 13.95 7.54 7.51
CA ALA A 52 13.93 7.89 6.08
C ALA A 52 14.52 6.74 5.20
N PRO A 53 14.00 6.47 3.99
CA PRO A 53 12.85 7.04 3.31
C PRO A 53 11.57 6.19 3.51
N THR A 54 11.07 6.10 4.76
CA THR A 54 9.84 5.39 5.13
C THR A 54 8.66 6.37 5.25
N ARG A 55 7.46 5.90 4.90
CA ARG A 55 6.19 6.61 5.13
C ARG A 55 5.17 5.70 5.78
N LEU A 56 4.24 6.30 6.51
CA LEU A 56 3.08 5.63 7.10
C LEU A 56 1.83 6.05 6.33
N LEU A 57 1.15 5.09 5.72
CA LEU A 57 -0.15 5.28 5.07
C LEU A 57 -1.23 4.73 6.01
N ARG A 58 -2.13 5.60 6.46
CA ARG A 58 -3.29 5.23 7.26
C ARG A 58 -4.54 5.20 6.41
N TRP A 59 -5.29 4.10 6.51
CA TRP A 59 -6.55 3.93 5.81
C TRP A 59 -7.71 3.79 6.80
N HIS A 60 -8.73 4.61 6.63
CA HIS A 60 -10.00 4.51 7.34
C HIS A 60 -11.12 4.23 6.35
N GLY A 61 -12.03 3.32 6.71
CA GLY A 61 -13.16 2.91 5.89
C GLY A 61 -12.92 1.61 5.12
N PRO A 62 -13.81 1.25 4.18
CA PRO A 62 -13.75 -0.04 3.50
C PRO A 62 -12.57 -0.10 2.52
N LEU A 63 -11.91 -1.25 2.43
CA LEU A 63 -10.92 -1.56 1.41
C LEU A 63 -11.47 -2.66 0.48
N ASN A 64 -12.21 -2.24 -0.54
CA ASN A 64 -13.02 -3.09 -1.40
C ASN A 64 -12.95 -2.67 -2.89
N TYR A 65 -13.82 -3.23 -3.73
CA TYR A 65 -13.76 -3.03 -5.19
C TYR A 65 -13.96 -1.57 -5.62
N ARG A 66 -14.46 -0.71 -4.73
CA ARG A 66 -14.64 0.73 -4.98
C ARG A 66 -13.44 1.57 -4.58
N THR A 67 -12.64 1.09 -3.62
CA THR A 67 -11.62 1.89 -2.94
C THR A 67 -10.21 1.36 -3.11
N TYR A 68 -10.03 0.09 -3.49
CA TYR A 68 -8.71 -0.56 -3.57
C TYR A 68 -7.71 0.16 -4.48
N LEU A 69 -8.18 0.74 -5.59
CA LEU A 69 -7.33 1.50 -6.52
C LEU A 69 -6.72 2.75 -5.89
N GLU A 70 -7.42 3.37 -4.93
CA GLU A 70 -6.95 4.60 -4.29
C GLU A 70 -5.67 4.32 -3.48
N VAL A 71 -5.60 3.15 -2.81
CA VAL A 71 -4.40 2.70 -2.10
C VAL A 71 -3.24 2.43 -3.07
N ILE A 72 -3.50 1.75 -4.19
CA ILE A 72 -2.46 1.46 -5.20
C ILE A 72 -1.90 2.78 -5.79
N VAL A 73 -2.77 3.74 -6.12
CA VAL A 73 -2.37 5.04 -6.67
C VAL A 73 -1.54 5.84 -5.67
N ALA A 74 -1.94 5.84 -4.39
CA ALA A 74 -1.20 6.55 -3.35
C ALA A 74 0.19 5.95 -3.12
N ALA A 75 0.29 4.62 -3.04
CA ALA A 75 1.56 3.93 -2.93
C ALA A 75 2.49 4.22 -4.11
N GLN A 76 1.97 4.29 -5.34
CA GLN A 76 2.75 4.72 -6.52
C GLN A 76 3.24 6.15 -6.43
N ALA A 77 2.39 7.08 -5.99
CA ALA A 77 2.79 8.47 -5.81
C ALA A 77 3.94 8.58 -4.80
N LEU A 78 3.86 7.85 -3.68
CA LEU A 78 4.93 7.79 -2.68
C LEU A 78 6.21 7.16 -3.25
N TYR A 79 6.09 6.05 -3.98
CA TYR A 79 7.24 5.42 -4.59
C TYR A 79 7.93 6.35 -5.62
N ALA A 80 7.16 7.11 -6.38
CA ALA A 80 7.67 8.07 -7.36
C ALA A 80 8.42 9.24 -6.71
N THR A 81 8.12 9.61 -5.46
CA THR A 81 8.83 10.66 -4.72
C THR A 81 10.09 10.17 -4.01
N GLY A 82 10.42 8.87 -4.14
CA GLY A 82 11.63 8.29 -3.56
C GLY A 82 11.39 7.48 -2.28
N VAL A 83 10.15 7.33 -1.83
CA VAL A 83 9.81 6.43 -0.71
C VAL A 83 10.13 4.99 -1.11
N ARG A 84 10.81 4.24 -0.24
CA ARG A 84 11.22 2.85 -0.51
C ARG A 84 10.80 1.86 0.56
N ARG A 85 10.28 2.35 1.68
CA ARG A 85 9.66 1.55 2.75
C ARG A 85 8.29 2.13 3.07
N LEU A 86 7.31 1.28 3.31
CA LEU A 86 5.94 1.71 3.59
C LEU A 86 5.36 0.92 4.76
N LEU A 87 4.81 1.64 5.72
CA LEU A 87 3.94 1.08 6.75
C LEU A 87 2.49 1.35 6.34
N ILE A 88 1.64 0.33 6.43
CA ILE A 88 0.21 0.46 6.12
C ILE A 88 -0.58 0.16 7.38
N ASP A 89 -1.24 1.20 7.90
CA ASP A 89 -2.10 1.14 9.08
C ASP A 89 -3.52 0.75 8.69
N LEU A 90 -3.95 -0.38 9.24
CA LEU A 90 -5.20 -1.04 8.95
C LEU A 90 -6.20 -0.92 10.12
N GLU A 91 -5.92 -0.11 11.15
CA GLU A 91 -6.76 0.03 12.34
C GLU A 91 -8.15 0.57 11.96
N GLY A 92 -8.18 1.55 11.06
CA GLY A 92 -9.39 2.16 10.56
C GLY A 92 -10.13 1.37 9.47
N VAL A 93 -9.63 0.20 9.05
CA VAL A 93 -10.24 -0.58 7.97
C VAL A 93 -11.52 -1.23 8.45
N THR A 94 -12.67 -0.85 7.90
CA THR A 94 -13.97 -1.38 8.33
C THR A 94 -14.37 -2.67 7.62
N SER A 95 -13.82 -2.92 6.44
CA SER A 95 -13.93 -4.20 5.72
C SER A 95 -12.74 -4.39 4.78
N LEU A 96 -12.29 -5.64 4.62
CA LEU A 96 -11.21 -6.00 3.72
C LEU A 96 -11.70 -7.10 2.77
N GLU A 97 -11.93 -6.75 1.50
CA GLU A 97 -12.35 -7.72 0.48
C GLU A 97 -11.15 -8.21 -0.36
N LEU A 98 -11.39 -9.16 -1.27
CA LEU A 98 -10.35 -9.68 -2.17
C LEU A 98 -9.67 -8.58 -3.02
N SER A 99 -10.41 -7.56 -3.43
CA SER A 99 -9.88 -6.36 -4.09
C SER A 99 -8.92 -5.58 -3.21
N GLY A 100 -9.20 -5.50 -1.90
CA GLY A 100 -8.29 -4.88 -0.94
C GLY A 100 -7.02 -5.70 -0.72
N LEU A 101 -7.13 -7.03 -0.61
CA LEU A 101 -5.97 -7.92 -0.60
C LEU A 101 -5.13 -7.76 -1.87
N PHE A 102 -5.78 -7.65 -3.03
CA PHE A 102 -5.09 -7.37 -4.29
C PHE A 102 -4.35 -6.03 -4.28
N ALA A 103 -4.94 -4.98 -3.68
CA ALA A 103 -4.26 -3.71 -3.51
C ALA A 103 -3.01 -3.84 -2.63
N LEU A 104 -3.12 -4.45 -1.46
CA LEU A 104 -1.98 -4.67 -0.56
C LEU A 104 -0.86 -5.47 -1.23
N HIS A 105 -1.21 -6.52 -1.99
CA HIS A 105 -0.26 -7.30 -2.77
C HIS A 105 0.45 -6.45 -3.84
N ASN A 106 -0.28 -5.61 -4.59
CA ASN A 106 0.32 -4.71 -5.57
C ASN A 106 1.24 -3.66 -4.95
N VAL A 107 0.87 -3.15 -3.78
CA VAL A 107 1.73 -2.23 -3.03
C VAL A 107 3.03 -2.92 -2.63
N ALA A 108 2.98 -4.14 -2.10
CA ALA A 108 4.18 -4.92 -1.81
C ALA A 108 5.05 -5.13 -3.07
N ARG A 109 4.43 -5.50 -4.19
CA ARG A 109 5.13 -5.69 -5.49
C ARG A 109 5.85 -4.44 -5.94
N LEU A 110 5.17 -3.30 -5.91
CA LEU A 110 5.72 -2.00 -6.27
C LEU A 110 6.97 -1.69 -5.45
N PHE A 111 6.92 -1.89 -4.14
CA PHE A 111 8.02 -1.55 -3.22
C PHE A 111 9.19 -2.53 -3.31
N ALA A 112 8.95 -3.78 -3.70
CA ALA A 112 9.98 -4.73 -4.10
C ALA A 112 10.55 -4.47 -5.52
N GLY A 113 10.02 -3.48 -6.25
CA GLY A 113 10.48 -3.12 -7.60
C GLY A 113 9.91 -4.00 -8.72
N ALA A 114 8.95 -4.89 -8.39
CA ALA A 114 8.22 -5.69 -9.37
C ALA A 114 7.13 -4.86 -10.08
N SER A 115 6.70 -5.35 -11.24
CA SER A 115 5.58 -4.76 -11.97
C SER A 115 4.26 -5.00 -11.24
N LEU A 116 3.38 -3.99 -11.31
CA LEU A 116 2.00 -4.11 -10.87
C LEU A 116 1.26 -5.15 -11.70
N LEU A 117 0.33 -5.84 -11.05
CA LEU A 117 -0.63 -6.71 -11.72
C LEU A 117 -1.72 -5.84 -12.33
N ASP A 118 -2.21 -6.26 -13.49
CA ASP A 118 -3.30 -5.59 -14.17
C ASP A 118 -4.64 -6.10 -13.62
N PRO A 119 -5.50 -5.23 -13.05
CA PRO A 119 -6.81 -5.62 -12.55
C PRO A 119 -7.77 -6.09 -13.65
N GLU A 120 -7.52 -5.76 -14.92
CA GLU A 120 -8.35 -6.14 -16.07
C GLU A 120 -8.11 -7.59 -16.53
N VAL A 121 -7.07 -8.26 -16.03
CA VAL A 121 -6.75 -9.67 -16.36
C VAL A 121 -7.77 -10.66 -15.76
N GLY A 122 -8.75 -10.15 -15.01
CA GLY A 122 -9.87 -10.90 -14.48
C GLY A 122 -9.56 -11.61 -13.15
N TRP A 123 -10.61 -11.87 -12.38
CA TRP A 123 -10.52 -12.34 -11.00
C TRP A 123 -9.80 -13.68 -10.80
N VAL A 124 -9.79 -14.55 -11.80
CA VAL A 124 -9.11 -15.85 -11.73
C VAL A 124 -7.59 -15.67 -11.83
N GLY A 125 -7.12 -14.85 -12.78
CA GLY A 125 -5.69 -14.51 -12.89
C GLY A 125 -5.21 -13.70 -11.68
N LEU A 126 -6.09 -12.88 -11.11
CA LEU A 126 -5.84 -12.12 -9.89
C LEU A 126 -5.54 -13.02 -8.68
N ARG A 127 -6.37 -14.06 -8.47
CA ARG A 127 -6.20 -14.99 -7.35
C ARG A 127 -4.88 -15.75 -7.45
N ALA A 128 -4.57 -16.31 -8.63
CA ALA A 128 -3.31 -17.01 -8.86
C ALA A 128 -2.09 -16.10 -8.62
N ALA A 129 -2.16 -14.84 -9.07
CA ALA A 129 -1.07 -13.89 -8.86
C ALA A 129 -0.92 -13.45 -7.39
N THR A 130 -2.01 -13.41 -6.61
CA THR A 130 -1.93 -13.19 -5.16
C THR A 130 -1.42 -14.40 -4.38
N GLU A 131 -1.37 -15.59 -4.99
CA GLU A 131 -0.78 -16.80 -4.40
C GLU A 131 0.74 -16.88 -4.66
N GLU A 132 1.23 -16.31 -5.76
CA GLU A 132 2.66 -16.17 -6.06
C GLU A 132 3.26 -14.91 -5.42
N ILE A 133 3.77 -15.06 -4.19
CA ILE A 133 4.38 -13.96 -3.44
C ILE A 133 5.88 -14.21 -3.29
N PRO A 134 6.76 -13.50 -4.04
CA PRO A 134 8.19 -13.48 -3.75
C PRO A 134 8.48 -13.15 -2.29
N SER A 135 9.38 -13.90 -1.65
CA SER A 135 9.78 -13.70 -0.24
C SER A 135 10.26 -12.27 0.06
N ALA A 136 10.87 -11.60 -0.92
CA ALA A 136 11.34 -10.21 -0.82
C ALA A 136 10.22 -9.15 -0.71
N LEU A 137 8.94 -9.54 -0.85
CA LEU A 137 7.81 -8.60 -0.76
C LEU A 137 7.58 -8.08 0.66
N ALA A 138 7.90 -8.90 1.67
CA ALA A 138 7.71 -8.56 3.08
C ALA A 138 8.73 -7.53 3.60
N GLU A 139 9.89 -7.40 2.96
CA GLU A 139 11.02 -6.64 3.50
C GLU A 139 10.73 -5.14 3.62
N ARG A 140 9.97 -4.60 2.66
CA ARG A 140 9.80 -3.14 2.48
C ARG A 140 8.42 -2.63 2.82
N VAL A 141 7.44 -3.52 2.98
CA VAL A 141 6.07 -3.16 3.32
C VAL A 141 5.62 -3.97 4.52
N LYS A 142 5.24 -3.29 5.60
CA LYS A 142 4.68 -3.92 6.80
C LYS A 142 3.24 -3.46 7.02
N LEU A 143 2.39 -4.37 7.47
CA LEU A 143 1.03 -4.06 7.89
C LEU A 143 1.03 -3.81 9.39
N ILE A 144 0.26 -2.83 9.85
CA ILE A 144 0.17 -2.49 11.27
C ILE A 144 -1.28 -2.39 11.72
N ALA A 145 -1.51 -2.77 12.98
CA ALA A 145 -2.75 -2.61 13.72
C ALA A 145 -4.00 -3.05 12.93
N PRO A 146 -4.06 -4.25 12.33
CA PRO A 146 -5.25 -4.66 11.59
C PRO A 146 -6.49 -4.67 12.49
N SER A 147 -7.58 -4.07 12.00
CA SER A 147 -8.88 -4.26 12.62
C SER A 147 -9.30 -5.74 12.59
N GLN A 148 -10.26 -6.15 13.41
CA GLN A 148 -10.78 -7.52 13.40
C GLN A 148 -11.24 -7.99 12.00
N ALA A 149 -11.85 -7.10 11.22
CA ALA A 149 -12.29 -7.40 9.86
C ALA A 149 -11.10 -7.60 8.89
N ALA A 150 -10.04 -6.79 9.05
CA ALA A 150 -8.82 -6.94 8.29
C ALA A 150 -8.06 -8.22 8.69
N GLU A 151 -7.94 -8.51 9.99
CA GLU A 151 -7.32 -9.74 10.50
C GLU A 151 -7.97 -10.99 9.94
N GLN A 152 -9.29 -11.09 10.01
CA GLN A 152 -10.02 -12.27 9.54
C GLN A 152 -9.76 -12.51 8.04
N SER A 153 -9.71 -11.43 7.25
CA SER A 153 -9.47 -11.51 5.80
C SER A 153 -8.01 -11.85 5.48
N LEU A 154 -7.07 -11.29 6.24
CA LEU A 154 -5.64 -11.59 6.11
C LEU A 154 -5.33 -13.05 6.48
N CYS A 155 -5.83 -13.54 7.62
CA CYS A 155 -5.66 -14.92 8.09
C CYS A 155 -6.15 -15.95 7.07
N ASN A 156 -7.24 -15.64 6.35
CA ASN A 156 -7.81 -16.53 5.34
C ASN A 156 -7.11 -16.43 3.96
N SER A 157 -6.11 -15.57 3.82
CA SER A 157 -5.42 -15.30 2.54
C SER A 157 -3.98 -15.82 2.54
N ALA A 158 -3.45 -16.11 1.35
CA ALA A 158 -2.01 -16.33 1.19
C ALA A 158 -1.17 -15.09 1.55
N LEU A 159 -1.73 -13.90 1.32
CA LEU A 159 -1.08 -12.63 1.60
C LEU A 159 -0.76 -12.43 3.08
N GLY A 160 -1.68 -12.80 3.98
CA GLY A 160 -1.45 -12.70 5.43
C GLY A 160 -0.31 -13.58 5.95
N ARG A 161 0.10 -14.60 5.18
CA ARG A 161 1.27 -15.44 5.51
C ARG A 161 2.59 -14.87 5.00
N CYS A 162 2.53 -13.92 4.07
CA CYS A 162 3.73 -13.38 3.42
C CYS A 162 4.02 -11.93 3.81
N LEU A 163 3.00 -11.15 4.21
CA LEU A 163 3.23 -9.83 4.78
C LEU A 163 3.34 -9.94 6.29
N GLU A 164 4.36 -9.29 6.84
CA GLU A 164 4.51 -9.18 8.27
C GLU A 164 3.52 -8.17 8.82
N VAL A 165 2.81 -8.59 9.88
CA VAL A 165 1.76 -7.84 10.55
C VAL A 165 2.25 -7.52 11.96
N TYR A 166 2.14 -6.26 12.35
CA TYR A 166 2.55 -5.78 13.67
C TYR A 166 1.39 -5.14 14.42
N PRO A 167 1.41 -5.17 15.76
CA PRO A 167 0.36 -4.54 16.56
C PRO A 167 0.43 -3.01 16.51
N ASP A 168 1.60 -2.42 16.27
CA ASP A 168 1.81 -0.97 16.35
C ASP A 168 2.96 -0.48 15.43
N VAL A 169 3.01 0.84 15.25
CA VAL A 169 4.03 1.52 14.43
C VAL A 169 5.45 1.28 14.96
N ALA A 170 5.66 1.34 16.28
CA ALA A 170 7.00 1.26 16.86
C ALA A 170 7.63 -0.11 16.64
N THR A 171 6.85 -1.18 16.83
CA THR A 171 7.28 -2.56 16.57
C THR A 171 7.58 -2.77 15.08
N ALA A 172 6.76 -2.22 14.18
CA ALA A 172 7.00 -2.32 12.74
C ALA A 172 8.25 -1.54 12.28
N VAL A 173 8.50 -0.37 12.87
CA VAL A 173 9.71 0.44 12.64
C VAL A 173 10.96 -0.31 13.09
N ALA A 174 10.93 -0.89 14.29
CA ALA A 174 12.05 -1.69 14.80
C ALA A 174 12.38 -2.87 13.88
N ALA A 175 11.36 -3.55 13.34
CA ALA A 175 11.56 -4.63 12.40
C ALA A 175 12.13 -4.16 11.05
N LEU A 176 11.67 -3.02 10.53
CA LEU A 176 12.21 -2.42 9.30
C LEU A 176 13.66 -1.93 9.46
N ASP A 177 14.05 -1.53 10.67
CA ASP A 177 15.42 -1.09 10.94
C ASP A 177 16.36 -2.29 11.14
N GLY A 178 15.90 -3.33 11.85
CA GLY A 178 16.63 -4.59 12.01
C GLY A 178 16.89 -5.32 10.69
N ALA A 179 16.01 -5.17 9.69
CA ALA A 179 16.22 -5.71 8.35
C ALA A 179 17.43 -5.10 7.60
N ASN A 180 17.93 -3.93 8.01
CA ASN A 180 19.17 -3.34 7.44
C ASN A 180 20.46 -4.00 7.93
N LEU A 181 20.40 -4.92 8.89
CA LEU A 181 21.59 -5.58 9.48
C LEU A 181 22.00 -6.88 8.79
N HIS A 182 21.30 -7.28 7.72
CA HIS A 182 21.67 -8.45 6.92
C HIS A 182 22.12 -8.02 5.51
N TRP A 183 23.40 -8.30 5.29
CA TRP A 183 24.35 -8.02 4.20
C TRP A 183 23.88 -8.37 2.78
#